data_AF-D7VRQ1-F1
#
_entry.id   AF-D7VRQ1-F1
#
_cell.length_a   1.000
_cell.length_b   1.000
_cell.length_c   1.000
_cell.angle_alpha   90.00
_cell.angle_beta   90.00
_cell.angle_gamma   90.00
#
_symmetry.space_group_name_H-M   'P 1'
#
loop_
_entity.id
_entity.type
_entity.pdbx_description
1 polymer ?
#
loop_
_entity_poly.entity_id
_entity_poly.type
_entity_poly.pdbx_seq_one_letter_code
_entity_poly.pdbx_strand_id
1 'polypeptide(L)'
;MTTVKSFFKTALAIAALATLTVSCNKDNEKVTPLELNKAQANSSLYVIDGQWWSPMNAANWPNIYVDLSGSGDQSTNASDIHQVIFGSHVNGNISAGSGYAIKFIDKDYSTVVASDWNSSSAISATTLGRQTTTTPPYGWYTYNTTTRANEAIAGRTILVRSDDGSEIYAVKLIEFTNVSQTGSGAGLQVKADANIAFKTL
;
A
#
# COMPACT_ATOMS: atom_id res chain seq x y z
N MET A 1 0.41 31.17 -53.48
CA MET A 1 0.22 31.43 -52.03
C MET A 1 -0.10 30.08 -51.43
N THR A 2 0.92 29.37 -50.97
CA THR A 2 0.80 27.94 -50.62
C THR A 2 1.71 27.69 -49.43
N THR A 3 1.13 27.43 -48.27
CA THR A 3 1.88 26.81 -47.16
C THR A 3 0.90 26.04 -46.28
N VAL A 4 0.88 24.72 -46.47
CA VAL A 4 0.18 23.76 -45.61
C VAL A 4 1.01 23.60 -44.34
N LYS A 5 0.30 23.65 -43.20
CA LYS A 5 0.86 23.59 -41.84
C LYS A 5 1.35 22.18 -41.49
N SER A 6 2.44 22.20 -40.73
CA SER A 6 3.17 21.10 -40.10
C SER A 6 2.30 20.05 -39.40
N PHE A 7 2.66 18.78 -39.57
CA PHE A 7 2.45 17.73 -38.56
C PHE A 7 3.76 16.95 -38.39
N PHE A 8 4.37 17.12 -37.22
CA PHE A 8 5.57 16.40 -36.78
C PHE A 8 5.27 14.90 -36.71
N LYS A 9 6.02 14.10 -37.48
CA LYS A 9 6.11 12.65 -37.33
C LYS A 9 7.35 12.34 -36.49
N THR A 10 7.11 11.72 -35.35
CA THR A 10 8.10 11.05 -34.49
C THR A 10 8.98 10.10 -35.29
N ALA A 11 10.30 10.28 -35.20
CA ALA A 11 11.29 9.30 -35.62
C ALA A 11 12.35 9.20 -34.52
N LEU A 12 12.21 8.19 -33.65
CA LEU A 12 13.25 7.82 -32.70
C LEU A 12 14.29 7.00 -33.47
N ALA A 13 15.45 7.58 -33.74
CA ALA A 13 16.56 6.90 -34.38
C ALA A 13 17.29 6.03 -33.35
N ILE A 14 17.19 4.71 -33.48
CA ILE A 14 18.07 3.77 -32.78
C ILE A 14 19.22 3.48 -33.73
N ALA A 15 20.39 4.05 -33.44
CA ALA A 15 21.62 3.76 -34.15
C ALA A 15 22.11 2.36 -33.72
N ALA A 16 22.12 1.42 -34.65
CA ALA A 16 22.83 0.16 -34.54
C ALA A 16 23.93 0.14 -35.61
N LEU A 17 25.19 0.03 -35.18
CA LEU A 17 26.38 -0.51 -35.85
C LEU A 17 27.56 -0.26 -34.88
N ALA A 18 28.50 -1.18 -34.62
CA ALA A 18 29.15 -2.07 -35.56
C ALA A 18 29.74 -3.31 -34.87
N THR A 19 29.84 -4.39 -35.64
CA THR A 19 30.64 -5.59 -35.36
C THR A 19 32.09 -5.44 -35.83
N LEU A 20 32.92 -6.38 -35.36
CA LEU A 20 34.28 -6.80 -35.77
C LEU A 20 35.37 -6.23 -34.83
N THR A 21 36.31 -6.99 -34.26
CA THR A 21 37.00 -8.23 -34.69
C THR A 21 37.50 -9.07 -33.50
N VAL A 22 37.86 -10.33 -33.80
CA VAL A 22 38.42 -11.36 -32.92
C VAL A 22 39.82 -11.03 -32.41
N SER A 23 40.09 -11.28 -31.13
CA SER A 23 41.40 -11.74 -30.65
C SER A 23 41.23 -12.55 -29.36
N CYS A 24 41.30 -13.88 -29.48
CA CYS A 24 41.51 -14.77 -28.36
C CYS A 24 42.97 -14.67 -27.91
N ASN A 25 43.23 -14.15 -26.70
CA ASN A 25 43.79 -14.97 -25.62
C ASN A 25 44.14 -14.16 -24.36
N LYS A 26 43.81 -14.80 -23.22
CA LYS A 26 44.32 -14.60 -21.85
C LYS A 26 43.89 -13.32 -21.14
N ASP A 27 42.88 -13.45 -20.28
CA ASP A 27 43.13 -13.66 -18.84
C ASP A 27 41.89 -14.20 -18.13
N ASN A 28 42.12 -15.18 -17.27
CA ASN A 28 41.11 -15.83 -16.43
C ASN A 28 40.73 -14.89 -15.27
N GLU A 29 39.74 -14.03 -15.46
CA GLU A 29 38.93 -13.56 -14.34
C GLU A 29 37.57 -14.23 -14.40
N LYS A 30 37.37 -15.13 -13.45
CA LYS A 30 36.09 -15.78 -13.16
C LYS A 30 35.17 -14.70 -12.59
N VAL A 31 34.57 -13.89 -13.47
CA VAL A 31 33.49 -12.99 -13.09
C VAL A 31 32.33 -13.90 -12.69
N THR A 32 32.19 -14.18 -11.40
CA THR A 32 30.94 -14.67 -10.84
C THR A 32 29.86 -13.71 -11.30
N PRO A 33 28.88 -14.14 -12.11
CA PRO A 33 27.75 -13.30 -12.45
C PRO A 33 27.17 -12.81 -11.13
N LEU A 34 26.89 -11.50 -11.03
CA LEU A 34 26.07 -11.01 -9.93
C LEU A 34 24.75 -11.77 -10.02
N GLU A 35 24.58 -12.78 -9.17
CA GLU A 35 23.30 -13.40 -8.96
C GLU A 35 22.40 -12.30 -8.41
N LEU A 36 21.45 -11.87 -9.24
CA LEU A 36 20.31 -11.13 -8.76
C LEU A 36 19.60 -12.08 -7.79
N ASN A 37 19.91 -11.96 -6.49
CA ASN A 37 19.06 -12.45 -5.44
C ASN A 37 17.73 -11.72 -5.63
N LYS A 38 16.88 -12.28 -6.49
CA LYS A 38 15.46 -12.01 -6.52
C LYS A 38 14.94 -12.57 -5.20
N ALA A 39 15.18 -11.83 -4.11
CA ALA A 39 14.16 -11.70 -3.10
C ALA A 39 12.93 -11.27 -3.91
N GLN A 40 12.05 -12.23 -4.18
CA GLN A 40 10.79 -11.98 -4.84
C GLN A 40 10.17 -10.83 -4.06
N ALA A 41 10.11 -9.65 -4.68
CA ALA A 41 9.41 -8.52 -4.10
C ALA A 41 7.92 -8.90 -4.14
N ASN A 42 7.49 -9.68 -3.15
CA ASN A 42 6.10 -10.03 -2.89
C ASN A 42 5.40 -8.80 -2.28
N SER A 43 5.50 -7.67 -2.95
CA SER A 43 4.59 -6.56 -2.76
C SER A 43 3.67 -6.57 -3.97
N SER A 44 2.87 -7.63 -4.09
CA SER A 44 1.67 -7.58 -4.90
C SER A 44 0.83 -6.43 -4.34
N LEU A 45 0.70 -5.37 -5.11
CA LEU A 45 -0.15 -4.24 -4.75
C LEU A 45 -1.58 -4.76 -4.61
N TYR A 46 -2.17 -4.57 -3.45
CA TYR A 46 -3.57 -4.93 -3.18
C TYR A 46 -4.39 -3.67 -3.02
N VAL A 47 -5.49 -3.58 -3.78
CA VAL A 47 -6.34 -2.39 -3.82
C VAL A 47 -7.59 -2.66 -2.98
N ILE A 48 -7.80 -1.84 -1.96
CA ILE A 48 -9.05 -1.81 -1.18
C ILE A 48 -10.04 -0.88 -1.89
N ASP A 49 -11.16 -1.42 -2.35
CA ASP A 49 -12.18 -0.69 -3.09
C ASP A 49 -13.05 0.16 -2.16
N GLY A 50 -12.70 1.45 -2.07
CA GLY A 50 -13.36 2.40 -1.21
C GLY A 50 -14.84 2.57 -1.52
N GLN A 51 -15.64 2.71 -0.47
CA GLN A 51 -17.08 2.88 -0.56
C GLN A 51 -17.43 4.36 -0.81
N TRP A 52 -18.24 4.60 -1.84
CA TRP A 52 -18.87 5.90 -2.06
C TRP A 52 -19.79 6.23 -0.90
N TRP A 53 -19.54 7.34 -0.21
CA TRP A 53 -20.39 7.76 0.90
C TRP A 53 -20.43 9.26 1.09
N SER A 54 -21.41 9.71 1.88
CA SER A 54 -21.60 11.13 2.16
C SER A 54 -20.66 11.61 3.27
N PRO A 55 -19.87 12.68 3.04
CA PRO A 55 -19.12 13.35 4.10
C PRO A 55 -20.01 13.89 5.23
N MET A 56 -21.29 14.19 4.97
CA MET A 56 -22.24 14.63 6.00
C MET A 56 -22.67 13.50 6.93
N ASN A 57 -22.43 12.25 6.55
CA ASN A 57 -22.71 11.06 7.34
C ASN A 57 -21.42 10.27 7.62
N ALA A 58 -20.33 10.99 7.90
CA ALA A 58 -18.99 10.40 8.02
C ALA A 58 -18.87 9.31 9.10
N ALA A 59 -19.68 9.41 10.17
CA ALA A 59 -19.68 8.43 11.26
C ALA A 59 -20.20 7.03 10.85
N ASN A 60 -20.98 6.94 9.77
CA ASN A 60 -21.59 5.70 9.29
C ASN A 60 -21.01 5.26 7.95
N TRP A 61 -19.73 5.57 7.68
CA TRP A 61 -19.07 5.09 6.47
C TRP A 61 -19.09 3.55 6.44
N PRO A 62 -19.52 2.91 5.34
CA PRO A 62 -19.55 1.46 5.27
C PRO A 62 -18.13 0.88 5.40
N ASN A 63 -18.02 -0.22 6.15
CA ASN A 63 -16.78 -0.94 6.34
C ASN A 63 -16.48 -1.85 5.14
N ILE A 64 -15.20 -2.10 4.92
CA ILE A 64 -14.68 -3.13 4.03
C ILE A 64 -13.89 -4.10 4.89
N TYR A 65 -14.25 -5.37 4.82
CA TYR A 65 -13.64 -6.48 5.54
C TYR A 65 -12.65 -7.15 4.62
N VAL A 66 -11.40 -7.27 5.03
CA VAL A 66 -10.31 -7.75 4.18
C VAL A 66 -9.69 -9.01 4.76
N ASP A 67 -9.73 -10.08 3.97
CA ASP A 67 -8.98 -11.31 4.19
C ASP A 67 -7.53 -11.06 3.75
N LEU A 68 -6.58 -11.26 4.65
CA LEU A 68 -5.14 -11.16 4.39
C LEU A 68 -4.51 -12.52 4.11
N SER A 69 -5.30 -13.60 4.10
CA SER A 69 -4.85 -14.91 3.68
C SER A 69 -4.70 -14.96 2.15
N GLY A 70 -3.64 -15.61 1.67
CA GLY A 70 -3.40 -15.79 0.23
C GLY A 70 -3.25 -14.47 -0.55
N SER A 71 -4.06 -14.30 -1.60
CA SER A 71 -4.06 -13.12 -2.50
C SER A 71 -4.92 -11.95 -2.02
N GLY A 72 -5.69 -12.17 -0.96
CA GLY A 72 -6.59 -11.21 -0.34
C GLY A 72 -7.95 -11.11 -1.03
N ASP A 73 -9.01 -11.32 -0.25
CA ASP A 73 -10.40 -11.08 -0.64
C ASP A 73 -10.96 -9.91 0.17
N GLN A 74 -11.91 -9.17 -0.39
CA GLN A 74 -12.58 -8.07 0.30
C GLN A 74 -14.10 -8.17 0.18
N SER A 75 -14.80 -7.78 1.25
CA SER A 75 -16.26 -7.84 1.35
C SER A 75 -16.82 -6.65 2.11
N THR A 76 -18.12 -6.39 1.93
CA THR A 76 -18.89 -5.46 2.77
C THR A 76 -19.71 -6.18 3.84
N ASN A 77 -19.61 -7.51 3.91
CA ASN A 77 -20.28 -8.35 4.90
C ASN A 77 -19.33 -8.70 6.06
N ALA A 78 -19.70 -8.30 7.27
CA ALA A 78 -18.93 -8.56 8.48
C ALA A 78 -18.78 -10.05 8.84
N SER A 79 -19.60 -10.92 8.25
CA SER A 79 -19.57 -12.36 8.53
C SER A 79 -18.55 -13.12 7.68
N ASP A 80 -18.03 -12.50 6.63
CA ASP A 80 -17.02 -13.10 5.78
C ASP A 80 -15.66 -13.10 6.50
N ILE A 81 -14.76 -13.99 6.11
CA ILE A 81 -13.43 -14.10 6.75
C ILE A 81 -12.67 -12.79 6.53
N HIS A 82 -12.09 -12.25 7.60
CA HIS A 82 -11.28 -11.04 7.54
C HIS A 82 -10.35 -10.92 8.74
N GLN A 83 -9.15 -10.39 8.50
CA GLN A 83 -8.16 -10.08 9.53
C GLN A 83 -8.19 -8.60 9.89
N VAL A 84 -8.58 -7.74 8.95
CA VAL A 84 -8.62 -6.29 9.13
C VAL A 84 -9.89 -5.67 8.55
N ILE A 85 -10.24 -4.51 9.07
CA ILE A 85 -11.42 -3.76 8.68
C ILE A 85 -10.99 -2.36 8.27
N PHE A 86 -11.41 -1.94 7.07
CA PHE A 86 -11.22 -0.61 6.54
C PHE A 86 -12.50 0.21 6.68
N GLY A 87 -12.47 1.25 7.49
CA GLY A 87 -13.67 2.03 7.84
C GLY A 87 -13.39 3.51 8.03
N SER A 88 -14.37 4.21 8.60
CA SER A 88 -14.36 5.68 8.75
C SER A 88 -14.31 6.43 7.41
N HIS A 89 -14.17 7.75 7.47
CA HIS A 89 -14.14 8.63 6.30
C HIS A 89 -13.20 8.10 5.21
N VAL A 90 -13.75 7.91 4.00
CA VAL A 90 -13.10 7.34 2.80
C VAL A 90 -12.37 6.02 3.02
N ASN A 91 -12.85 5.18 3.95
CA ASN A 91 -12.21 3.91 4.32
C ASN A 91 -10.73 4.08 4.74
N GLY A 92 -10.39 5.25 5.30
CA GLY A 92 -9.01 5.59 5.63
C GLY A 92 -8.49 4.93 6.90
N ASN A 93 -9.34 4.41 7.78
CA ASN A 93 -8.89 3.76 9.01
C ASN A 93 -8.71 2.26 8.78
N ILE A 94 -7.66 1.69 9.37
CA ILE A 94 -7.47 0.23 9.51
C ILE A 94 -7.75 -0.17 10.97
N SER A 95 -8.54 -1.21 11.18
CA SER A 95 -8.85 -1.79 12.51
C SER A 95 -8.65 -3.30 12.48
N ALA A 96 -8.50 -3.90 13.65
CA ALA A 96 -8.47 -5.36 13.77
C ALA A 96 -9.85 -5.98 13.46
N GLY A 97 -9.85 -7.11 12.75
CA GLY A 97 -11.00 -7.99 12.64
C GLY A 97 -11.29 -8.72 13.96
N SER A 98 -12.45 -9.36 14.06
CA SER A 98 -12.79 -10.18 15.24
C SER A 98 -11.83 -11.37 15.35
N GLY A 99 -11.25 -11.60 16.54
CA GLY A 99 -10.26 -12.65 16.76
C GLY A 99 -8.83 -12.27 16.36
N TYR A 100 -8.61 -11.01 15.98
CA TYR A 100 -7.31 -10.46 15.64
C TYR A 100 -7.01 -9.22 16.48
N ALA A 101 -5.72 -8.91 16.61
CA ALA A 101 -5.21 -7.68 17.18
C ALA A 101 -4.28 -6.98 16.17
N ILE A 102 -4.16 -5.65 16.29
CA ILE A 102 -3.19 -4.88 15.52
C ILE A 102 -2.16 -4.16 16.40
N LYS A 103 -0.96 -4.03 15.86
CA LYS A 103 0.08 -3.12 16.33
C LYS A 103 0.62 -2.33 15.16
N PHE A 104 1.33 -1.24 15.43
CA PHE A 104 2.25 -0.67 14.44
C PHE A 104 3.67 -0.71 14.95
N ILE A 105 4.62 -0.75 14.02
CA ILE A 105 6.04 -0.63 14.27
C ILE A 105 6.65 0.29 13.20
N ASP A 106 7.51 1.21 13.62
CA ASP A 106 8.29 2.04 12.71
C ASP A 106 9.54 1.26 12.25
N LYS A 107 9.29 0.26 11.40
CA LYS A 107 10.26 -0.61 10.76
C LYS A 107 9.84 -0.87 9.31
N ASP A 108 10.81 -0.87 8.39
CA ASP A 108 10.53 -1.09 6.97
C ASP A 108 9.88 -2.47 6.73
N TYR A 109 8.76 -2.46 6.01
CA TYR A 109 7.94 -3.61 5.67
C TYR A 109 8.73 -4.82 5.16
N SER A 110 9.78 -4.60 4.35
CA SER A 110 10.61 -5.70 3.83
C SER A 110 11.37 -6.45 4.93
N THR A 111 11.70 -5.75 6.02
CA THR A 111 12.53 -6.26 7.13
C THR A 111 11.73 -6.74 8.34
N VAL A 112 10.41 -6.51 8.34
CA VAL A 112 9.52 -6.97 9.40
C VAL A 112 9.44 -8.50 9.41
N VAL A 113 9.51 -9.08 10.60
CA VAL A 113 9.49 -10.52 10.92
C VAL A 113 8.54 -10.81 12.08
N ALA A 114 8.12 -12.07 12.25
CA ALA A 114 7.10 -12.44 13.25
C ALA A 114 7.45 -12.03 14.69
N SER A 115 8.73 -12.10 15.07
CA SER A 115 9.18 -11.72 16.42
C SER A 115 9.02 -10.23 16.74
N ASP A 116 8.87 -9.37 15.72
CA ASP A 116 8.64 -7.93 15.91
C ASP A 116 7.31 -7.67 16.66
N TRP A 117 6.35 -8.60 16.64
CA TRP A 117 5.13 -8.47 17.42
C TRP A 117 5.38 -8.27 18.92
N ASN A 118 6.39 -8.94 19.45
CA ASN A 118 6.77 -8.88 20.87
C ASN A 118 7.82 -7.80 21.15
N SER A 119 8.24 -7.04 20.14
CA SER A 119 9.17 -5.92 20.31
C SER A 119 8.58 -4.83 21.18
N SER A 120 9.40 -4.21 22.03
CA SER A 120 9.01 -3.02 22.79
C SER A 120 8.70 -1.80 21.89
N SER A 121 9.16 -1.82 20.64
CA SER A 121 8.86 -0.80 19.63
C SER A 121 7.52 -1.01 18.93
N ALA A 122 6.88 -2.18 19.10
CA ALA A 122 5.58 -2.45 18.53
C ALA A 122 4.47 -1.94 19.46
N ILE A 123 3.71 -0.96 18.98
CA ILE A 123 2.71 -0.24 19.77
C ILE A 123 1.31 -0.79 19.45
N SER A 124 0.60 -1.25 20.47
CA SER A 124 -0.78 -1.75 20.33
C SER A 124 -1.75 -0.65 19.92
N ALA A 125 -2.69 -1.00 19.04
CA ALA A 125 -3.80 -0.15 18.65
C ALA A 125 -5.05 -0.99 18.43
N THR A 126 -6.22 -0.36 18.55
CA THR A 126 -7.50 -0.97 18.12
C THR A 126 -7.85 -0.52 16.70
N THR A 127 -7.59 0.76 16.41
CA THR A 127 -7.80 1.39 15.11
C THR A 127 -6.67 2.38 14.85
N LEU A 128 -6.17 2.41 13.62
CA LEU A 128 -5.21 3.40 13.14
C LEU A 128 -5.84 4.16 11.98
N GLY A 129 -5.89 5.48 12.11
CA GLY A 129 -6.37 6.39 11.08
C GLY A 129 -5.31 7.40 10.68
N ARG A 130 -5.74 8.63 10.37
CA ARG A 130 -4.81 9.73 10.16
C ARG A 130 -4.02 10.02 11.43
N GLN A 131 -2.71 10.17 11.30
CA GLN A 131 -1.86 10.62 12.39
C GLN A 131 -2.26 12.01 12.88
N THR A 132 -2.38 12.15 14.19
CA THR A 132 -2.66 13.42 14.88
C THR A 132 -1.60 13.69 15.97
N THR A 133 -1.61 14.90 16.55
CA THR A 133 -0.48 15.46 17.31
C THR A 133 -0.43 15.11 18.81
N THR A 134 -1.27 14.22 19.33
CA THR A 134 -1.46 14.05 20.78
C THR A 134 -0.89 12.73 21.36
N THR A 135 0.45 12.59 21.39
CA THR A 135 1.26 11.45 21.95
C THR A 135 1.45 10.24 20.99
N PRO A 136 2.53 9.40 21.16
CA PRO A 136 3.41 8.94 20.08
C PRO A 136 2.62 8.32 18.92
N PRO A 137 3.03 8.61 17.68
CA PRO A 137 2.14 8.81 16.54
C PRO A 137 1.13 7.68 16.33
N TYR A 138 -0.11 7.91 16.75
CA TYR A 138 -1.21 6.99 16.48
C TYR A 138 -1.78 7.31 15.11
N GLY A 139 -1.51 6.44 14.14
CA GLY A 139 -2.02 6.53 12.79
C GLY A 139 -1.17 5.71 11.84
N TRP A 140 -1.58 5.63 10.59
CA TRP A 140 -0.86 4.88 9.57
C TRP A 140 -0.68 5.67 8.25
N TYR A 141 -1.25 6.87 8.19
CA TYR A 141 -1.04 7.88 7.16
C TYR A 141 -1.08 9.29 7.74
N THR A 142 -0.53 10.26 7.03
CA THR A 142 -0.62 11.70 7.33
C THR A 142 -1.46 12.42 6.28
N TYR A 143 -1.87 13.65 6.57
CA TYR A 143 -2.43 14.55 5.55
C TYR A 143 -1.44 15.69 5.32
N ASN A 144 -0.92 15.78 4.10
CA ASN A 144 -0.03 16.85 3.70
C ASN A 144 -0.86 18.04 3.23
N THR A 145 -0.83 19.13 3.99
CA THR A 145 -1.61 20.33 3.70
C THR A 145 -1.12 21.09 2.46
N THR A 146 0.13 20.87 2.04
CA THR A 146 0.74 21.50 0.87
C THR A 146 0.28 20.81 -0.41
N THR A 147 0.38 19.47 -0.46
CA THR A 147 -0.05 18.66 -1.61
C THR A 147 -1.55 18.34 -1.58
N ARG A 148 -2.21 18.58 -0.44
CA ARG A 148 -3.62 18.24 -0.16
C ARG A 148 -3.91 16.76 -0.35
N ALA A 149 -2.94 15.92 0.02
CA ALA A 149 -3.01 14.46 -0.17
C ALA A 149 -2.87 13.72 1.16
N ASN A 150 -3.47 12.53 1.21
CA ASN A 150 -3.17 11.55 2.24
C ASN A 150 -1.89 10.80 1.84
N GLU A 151 -0.91 10.75 2.73
CA GLU A 151 0.42 10.19 2.46
C GLU A 151 0.74 9.05 3.42
N ALA A 152 1.29 7.96 2.92
CA ALA A 152 1.77 6.86 3.75
C ALA A 152 2.91 7.35 4.66
N ILE A 153 2.94 6.88 5.90
CA ILE A 153 4.05 7.17 6.81
C ILE A 153 5.23 6.29 6.42
N ALA A 154 6.31 6.91 5.96
CA ALA A 154 7.52 6.19 5.58
C ALA A 154 8.07 5.36 6.75
N GLY A 155 8.40 4.09 6.47
CA GLY A 155 8.95 3.18 7.48
C GLY A 155 7.93 2.63 8.48
N ARG A 156 6.63 2.91 8.33
CA ARG A 156 5.59 2.33 9.20
C ARG A 156 5.02 1.05 8.62
N THR A 157 4.96 0.01 9.46
CA THR A 157 4.32 -1.26 9.15
C THR A 157 3.29 -1.60 10.22
N ILE A 158 2.12 -2.05 9.81
CA ILE A 158 1.09 -2.58 10.68
C ILE A 158 1.32 -4.08 10.83
N LEU A 159 1.27 -4.55 12.06
CA LEU A 159 1.28 -5.97 12.38
C LEU A 159 -0.15 -6.39 12.72
N VAL A 160 -0.59 -7.50 12.17
CA VAL A 160 -1.89 -8.11 12.46
C VAL A 160 -1.63 -9.52 12.95
N ARG A 161 -2.21 -9.93 14.08
CA ARG A 161 -2.01 -11.27 14.61
C ARG A 161 -3.32 -11.84 15.13
N SER A 162 -3.56 -13.11 14.89
CA SER A 162 -4.67 -13.82 15.53
C SER A 162 -4.48 -13.87 17.05
N ASP A 163 -5.57 -13.94 17.80
CA ASP A 163 -5.54 -13.96 19.27
C ASP A 163 -4.81 -15.21 19.81
N ASP A 164 -4.87 -16.32 19.08
CA ASP A 164 -4.14 -17.55 19.39
C ASP A 164 -2.66 -17.52 18.94
N GLY A 165 -2.25 -16.50 18.19
CA GLY A 165 -0.90 -16.31 17.70
C GLY A 165 -0.48 -17.22 16.55
N SER A 166 -1.39 -18.01 15.97
CA SER A 166 -1.11 -18.92 14.85
C SER A 166 -0.82 -18.19 13.53
N GLU A 167 -1.42 -17.02 13.33
CA GLU A 167 -1.28 -16.24 12.12
C GLU A 167 -0.75 -14.85 12.44
N ILE A 168 0.23 -14.41 11.65
CA ILE A 168 0.76 -13.06 11.74
C ILE A 168 1.03 -12.49 10.34
N TYR A 169 0.64 -11.23 10.16
CA TYR A 169 0.75 -10.51 8.91
C TYR A 169 1.44 -9.17 9.13
N ALA A 170 2.18 -8.73 8.12
CA ALA A 170 2.61 -7.34 7.97
C ALA A 170 1.75 -6.68 6.89
N VAL A 171 1.34 -5.43 7.13
CA VAL A 171 0.58 -4.60 6.19
C VAL A 171 1.24 -3.22 6.09
N LYS A 172 1.39 -2.71 4.88
CA LYS A 172 1.93 -1.38 4.60
C LYS A 172 0.98 -0.62 3.68
N LEU A 173 0.65 0.63 4.03
CA LEU A 173 0.04 1.57 3.10
C LEU A 173 1.07 2.02 2.07
N ILE A 174 0.71 1.95 0.80
CA ILE A 174 1.50 2.51 -0.30
C ILE A 174 1.01 3.94 -0.58
N GLU A 175 -0.29 4.07 -0.86
CA GLU A 175 -0.92 5.35 -1.21
C GLU A 175 -2.45 5.23 -1.15
N PHE A 176 -3.13 6.37 -1.29
CA PHE A 176 -4.54 6.40 -1.64
C PHE A 176 -4.69 6.80 -3.12
N THR A 177 -5.49 6.05 -3.87
CA THR A 177 -5.80 6.31 -5.28
C THR A 177 -7.30 6.46 -5.51
N ASN A 178 -7.68 6.72 -6.77
CA ASN A 178 -9.08 6.86 -7.19
C ASN A 178 -9.89 7.85 -6.34
N VAL A 179 -9.21 8.89 -5.82
CA VAL A 179 -9.82 9.92 -4.99
C VAL A 179 -10.80 10.70 -5.84
N SER A 180 -12.09 10.54 -5.55
CA SER A 180 -13.15 11.01 -6.42
C SER A 180 -14.32 11.57 -5.62
N GLN A 181 -15.06 12.49 -6.24
CA GLN A 181 -16.31 13.02 -5.71
C GLN A 181 -17.39 13.01 -6.78
N THR A 182 -18.65 12.89 -6.35
CA THR A 182 -19.82 12.98 -7.22
C THR A 182 -20.98 13.63 -6.47
N GLY A 183 -21.94 14.18 -7.22
CA GLY A 183 -23.07 14.93 -6.65
C GLY A 183 -22.66 16.31 -6.09
N SER A 184 -23.61 16.95 -5.40
CA SER A 184 -23.43 18.26 -4.77
C SER A 184 -24.39 18.46 -3.61
N GLY A 185 -24.08 19.43 -2.73
CA GLY A 185 -24.91 19.75 -1.56
C GLY A 185 -25.18 18.52 -0.70
N ALA A 186 -26.45 18.27 -0.37
CA ALA A 186 -26.89 17.11 0.41
C ALA A 186 -26.62 15.75 -0.27
N GLY A 187 -26.44 15.74 -1.59
CA GLY A 187 -26.14 14.54 -2.38
C GLY A 187 -24.64 14.31 -2.65
N LEU A 188 -23.75 15.11 -2.06
CA LEU A 188 -22.30 14.93 -2.23
C LEU A 188 -21.88 13.57 -1.66
N GLN A 189 -21.15 12.82 -2.49
CA GLN A 189 -20.47 11.59 -2.11
C GLN A 189 -19.00 11.66 -2.52
N VAL A 190 -18.14 11.02 -1.75
CA VAL A 190 -16.71 10.89 -2.04
C VAL A 190 -16.24 9.46 -1.80
N LYS A 191 -15.11 9.09 -2.41
CA LYS A 191 -14.40 7.83 -2.19
C LYS A 191 -12.90 8.01 -2.35
N ALA A 192 -12.15 7.05 -1.81
CA ALA A 192 -10.74 6.82 -2.12
C ALA A 192 -10.45 5.33 -1.96
N ASP A 193 -9.56 4.79 -2.78
CA ASP A 193 -9.12 3.40 -2.70
C ASP A 193 -7.78 3.35 -1.97
N ALA A 194 -7.62 2.45 -1.00
CA ALA A 194 -6.36 2.30 -0.28
C ALA A 194 -5.50 1.23 -0.96
N ASN A 195 -4.30 1.61 -1.40
CA ASN A 195 -3.36 0.66 -1.99
C ASN A 195 -2.41 0.17 -0.91
N ILE A 196 -2.41 -1.12 -0.63
CA ILE A 196 -1.59 -1.74 0.40
C ILE A 196 -0.65 -2.79 -0.18
N ALA A 197 0.37 -3.15 0.59
CA ALA A 197 1.09 -4.41 0.46
C ALA A 197 0.91 -5.19 1.75
N PHE A 198 0.77 -6.52 1.65
CA PHE A 198 0.74 -7.40 2.82
C PHE A 198 1.47 -8.72 2.58
N LYS A 199 1.94 -9.33 3.66
CA LYS A 199 2.60 -10.64 3.68
C LYS A 199 2.37 -11.34 5.01
N THR A 200 2.33 -12.67 4.98
CA THR A 200 2.44 -13.49 6.19
C THR A 200 3.88 -13.40 6.74
N LEU A 201 4.04 -13.45 8.07
CA LEU A 201 5.34 -13.39 8.77
C LEU A 201 5.74 -14.72 9.41
#